data_AF-P34483-F1
#
_entry.id   AF-P34483-F1
#
_cell.length_a   1.000
_cell.length_b   1.000
_cell.length_c   1.000
_cell.angle_alpha   90.00
_cell.angle_beta   90.00
_cell.angle_gamma   90.00
#
_symmetry.space_group_name_H-M   'P 1'
#
loop_
_entity.id
_entity.type
_entity.pdbx_description
1 polymer ?
#
loop_
_entity_poly.entity_id
_entity_poly.type
_entity_poly.pdbx_seq_one_letter_code
_entity_poly.pdbx_strand_id
1 'polypeptide(L)'
;MEFMSSPFPITKLPLVPRCKILKFFDYGDLLDISLCSKRMAQTVRDIHITADLHYLTLGKDNQQSIQIQFKQEQKVIYWDFKLDLVEEEMPERRTVGAIVFEKCRKYSQREIGLFQFSSYHYDIEDSIGEVSKHLFYIFPTSIEIRLSVQFCRTLRNLFSYEHLQNIDVLTLLGSIMLQNVLEKIFSRVKIRRKLWVEPETDDEYPILQALHVENLHLASARWMTRDHLLQLTCCSVDFHEHYFGWKDLTVFAENWLNNKNSKLEMVRFGWPNDIDSLSANFEGLKTHKWDPKQREKKFLYSKDNRLHRIDCTKGLELERDDGELATWIYEPDPLTSSLYFLVWTERFPEKKRLEKLPKMLAPYYEQLVQLRKEYDDSCNLEWLLSNPNLKLDEFVETYRILRGMDSEVRLSSIGRVRRRRIFDEMYNIIDAQND
;
A
#
# COMPACT_ATOMS: atom_id res chain seq x y z
N MET A 1 14.75 -36.34 35.37
CA MET A 1 15.50 -36.97 34.26
C MET A 1 15.44 -36.00 33.10
N GLU A 2 16.36 -35.04 33.07
CA GLU A 2 16.50 -34.16 31.90
C GLU A 2 17.02 -35.01 30.76
N PHE A 3 16.19 -35.24 29.75
CA PHE A 3 16.71 -35.75 28.48
C PHE A 3 17.62 -34.65 27.91
N MET A 4 18.92 -34.75 28.18
CA MET A 4 19.92 -34.01 27.42
C MET A 4 19.90 -34.55 26.00
N SER A 5 18.97 -34.04 25.17
CA SER A 5 19.02 -34.30 23.75
C SER A 5 20.34 -33.74 23.24
N SER A 6 21.18 -34.60 22.67
CA SER A 6 22.39 -34.15 21.99
C SER A 6 21.98 -33.12 20.92
N PRO A 7 22.71 -32.00 20.76
CA PRO A 7 22.36 -30.98 19.78
C PRO A 7 22.28 -31.61 18.38
N PHE A 8 21.15 -31.42 17.70
CA PHE A 8 20.94 -31.94 16.35
C PHE A 8 21.86 -31.22 15.36
N PRO A 9 22.79 -31.91 14.68
CA PRO A 9 23.82 -31.26 13.88
C PRO A 9 23.29 -30.89 12.48
N ILE A 10 22.38 -29.91 12.42
CA ILE A 10 21.69 -29.49 11.18
C ILE A 10 22.67 -29.15 10.04
N THR A 11 23.84 -28.60 10.37
CA THR A 11 24.88 -28.21 9.41
C THR A 11 25.63 -29.40 8.81
N LYS A 12 25.60 -30.57 9.45
CA LYS A 12 26.20 -31.82 8.94
C LYS A 12 25.29 -32.55 7.96
N LEU A 13 24.02 -32.18 7.87
CA LEU A 13 23.10 -32.79 6.93
C LEU A 13 23.46 -32.43 5.47
N PRO A 14 23.22 -33.34 4.52
CA PRO A 14 23.23 -33.00 3.10
C PRO A 14 22.28 -31.84 2.79
N LEU A 15 22.50 -31.16 1.66
CA LEU A 15 21.75 -29.95 1.30
C LEU A 15 20.23 -30.20 1.28
N VAL A 16 19.77 -31.28 0.63
CA VAL A 16 18.33 -31.55 0.45
C VAL A 16 17.58 -31.78 1.78
N PRO A 17 18.01 -32.68 2.69
CA PRO A 17 17.37 -32.82 4.01
C PRO A 17 17.39 -31.52 4.82
N ARG A 18 18.49 -30.76 4.75
CA ARG A 18 18.61 -29.48 5.45
C ARG A 18 17.62 -28.44 4.92
N CYS A 19 17.49 -28.28 3.61
CA CYS A 19 16.50 -27.39 3.01
C CYS A 19 15.07 -27.79 3.40
N LYS A 20 14.76 -29.09 3.46
CA LYS A 20 13.46 -29.58 3.92
C LYS A 20 13.20 -29.21 5.38
N ILE A 21 14.20 -29.35 6.25
CA ILE A 21 14.08 -29.00 7.67
C ILE A 21 13.87 -27.49 7.85
N LEU A 22 14.65 -26.66 7.14
CA LEU A 22 14.53 -25.21 7.24
C LEU A 22 13.15 -24.68 6.86
N LYS A 23 12.42 -25.35 5.95
CA LYS A 23 11.03 -24.98 5.63
C LYS A 23 10.05 -25.09 6.79
N PHE A 24 10.42 -25.78 7.88
CA PHE A 24 9.60 -25.85 9.10
C PHE A 24 9.93 -24.75 10.13
N PHE A 25 10.94 -23.92 9.87
CA PHE A 25 11.30 -22.83 10.76
C PHE A 25 10.44 -21.60 10.48
N ASP A 26 10.18 -20.83 11.54
CA ASP A 26 9.58 -19.51 11.41
C ASP A 26 10.53 -18.52 10.75
N TYR A 27 9.97 -17.47 10.13
CA TYR A 27 10.74 -16.46 9.40
C TYR A 27 11.80 -15.74 10.26
N GLY A 28 11.48 -15.44 11.51
CA GLY A 28 12.44 -14.88 12.46
C GLY A 28 13.59 -15.83 12.80
N ASP A 29 13.36 -17.14 12.76
CA ASP A 29 14.40 -18.14 13.01
C ASP A 29 15.25 -18.38 11.76
N LEU A 30 14.65 -18.31 10.57
CA LEU A 30 15.38 -18.31 9.29
C LEU A 30 16.34 -17.12 9.18
N LEU A 31 15.92 -15.93 9.64
CA LEU A 31 16.80 -14.77 9.73
C LEU A 31 18.00 -15.06 10.66
N ASP A 32 17.76 -15.53 11.88
CA ASP A 32 18.85 -15.88 12.81
C ASP A 32 19.83 -16.88 12.20
N ILE A 33 19.31 -17.95 11.59
CA ILE A 33 20.11 -18.98 10.93
C ILE A 33 20.94 -18.39 9.79
N SER A 34 20.35 -17.51 8.98
CA SER A 34 21.04 -16.88 7.86
C SER A 34 22.22 -15.99 8.32
N LEU A 35 22.12 -15.39 9.51
CA LEU A 35 23.18 -14.54 10.08
C LEU A 35 24.35 -15.34 10.66
N CYS A 36 24.21 -16.66 10.88
CA CYS A 36 25.30 -17.47 11.44
C CYS A 36 26.50 -17.61 10.48
N SER A 37 26.30 -17.62 9.16
CA SER A 37 27.37 -17.66 8.16
C SER A 37 26.85 -17.44 6.74
N LYS A 38 27.74 -17.04 5.82
CA LYS A 38 27.44 -16.96 4.37
C LYS A 38 26.84 -18.26 3.81
N ARG A 39 27.33 -19.42 4.27
CA ARG A 39 26.82 -20.73 3.85
C ARG A 39 25.37 -20.96 4.31
N MET A 40 25.04 -20.55 5.53
CA MET A 40 23.67 -20.67 6.03
C MET A 40 22.74 -19.65 5.36
N ALA A 41 23.19 -18.42 5.10
CA ALA A 41 22.44 -17.46 4.31
C ALA A 41 22.07 -18.00 2.92
N GLN A 42 23.04 -18.59 2.21
CA GLN A 42 22.79 -19.23 0.92
C GLN A 42 21.81 -20.41 1.06
N THR A 43 21.94 -21.23 2.12
CA THR A 43 21.02 -22.35 2.35
C THR A 43 19.59 -21.86 2.61
N VAL A 44 19.39 -20.77 3.36
CA VAL A 44 18.07 -20.14 3.55
C VAL A 44 17.54 -19.63 2.22
N ARG A 45 18.35 -18.94 1.43
CA ARG A 45 17.96 -18.48 0.09
C ARG A 45 17.54 -19.63 -0.84
N ASP A 46 18.24 -20.76 -0.78
CA ASP A 46 17.98 -21.95 -1.61
C ASP A 46 16.65 -22.67 -1.27
N ILE A 47 15.96 -22.30 -0.19
CA ILE A 47 14.59 -22.81 0.06
C ILE A 47 13.52 -22.01 -0.69
N HIS A 48 13.92 -20.93 -1.38
CA HIS A 48 13.11 -20.11 -2.30
C HIS A 48 11.85 -19.51 -1.66
N ILE A 49 12.00 -18.96 -0.44
CA ILE A 49 10.95 -18.16 0.19
C ILE A 49 10.99 -16.76 -0.41
N THR A 50 9.83 -16.30 -0.88
CA THR A 50 9.62 -14.93 -1.36
C THR A 50 8.70 -14.20 -0.40
N ALA A 51 9.01 -12.94 -0.11
CA ALA A 51 8.11 -12.08 0.66
C ALA A 51 7.11 -11.38 -0.26
N ASP A 52 6.04 -10.85 0.31
CA ASP A 52 5.04 -10.04 -0.40
C ASP A 52 5.37 -8.54 -0.39
N LEU A 53 6.17 -8.09 0.58
CA LEU A 53 6.58 -6.69 0.71
C LEU A 53 7.86 -6.55 1.52
N HIS A 54 8.78 -5.71 1.04
CA HIS A 54 9.93 -5.21 1.79
C HIS A 54 9.80 -3.70 1.97
N TYR A 55 9.48 -3.27 3.19
CA TYR A 55 9.11 -1.90 3.50
C TYR A 55 10.15 -1.21 4.39
N LEU A 56 10.75 -0.12 3.91
CA LEU A 56 11.70 0.69 4.67
C LEU A 56 10.99 1.98 5.12
N THR A 57 11.09 2.31 6.39
CA THR A 57 10.60 3.57 6.94
C THR A 57 11.75 4.33 7.58
N LEU A 58 11.98 5.56 7.12
CA LEU A 58 12.83 6.55 7.77
C LEU A 58 11.96 7.78 8.09
N GLY A 59 11.14 7.65 9.13
CA GLY A 59 10.14 8.64 9.56
C GLY A 59 10.66 9.59 10.64
N LYS A 60 9.81 10.53 11.07
CA LYS A 60 10.10 11.46 12.19
C LYS A 60 10.19 10.71 13.53
N ASP A 61 10.69 11.38 14.56
CA ASP A 61 10.62 10.94 15.96
C ASP A 61 11.11 9.49 16.18
N ASN A 62 12.31 9.17 15.70
CA ASN A 62 12.95 7.87 15.87
C ASN A 62 12.19 6.66 15.27
N GLN A 63 11.27 6.90 14.33
CA GLN A 63 10.60 5.84 13.56
C GLN A 63 11.46 5.38 12.39
N GLN A 64 12.48 4.56 12.66
CA GLN A 64 13.31 3.94 11.63
C GLN A 64 13.16 2.43 11.68
N SER A 65 12.64 1.83 10.61
CA SER A 65 12.37 0.39 10.61
C SER A 65 12.40 -0.24 9.22
N ILE A 66 12.57 -1.56 9.20
CA ILE A 66 12.40 -2.42 8.03
C ILE A 66 11.33 -3.46 8.35
N GLN A 67 10.41 -3.70 7.41
CA GLN A 67 9.40 -4.75 7.53
C GLN A 67 9.47 -5.70 6.34
N ILE A 68 9.45 -7.00 6.60
CA ILE A 68 9.26 -8.04 5.58
C ILE A 68 7.92 -8.72 5.86
N GLN A 69 6.95 -8.55 4.95
CA GLN A 69 5.61 -9.11 5.12
C GLN A 69 5.41 -10.36 4.25
N PHE A 70 4.77 -11.37 4.85
CA PHE A 70 4.30 -12.59 4.20
C PHE A 70 2.77 -12.61 4.35
N LYS A 71 2.08 -11.88 3.48
CA LYS A 71 0.63 -11.62 3.51
C LYS A 71 -0.19 -12.91 3.42
N GLN A 72 0.24 -13.89 2.64
CA GLN A 72 -0.50 -15.17 2.56
C GLN A 72 -0.51 -15.92 3.90
N GLU A 73 0.57 -15.81 4.68
CA GLU A 73 0.71 -16.46 5.99
C GLU A 73 0.39 -15.53 7.16
N GLN A 74 0.08 -14.26 6.89
CA GLN A 74 -0.12 -13.22 7.91
C GLN A 74 1.06 -13.11 8.90
N LYS A 75 2.29 -13.26 8.39
CA LYS A 75 3.52 -13.15 9.19
C LYS A 75 4.34 -11.94 8.79
N VAL A 76 5.10 -11.39 9.73
CA VAL A 76 5.95 -10.21 9.51
C VAL A 76 7.25 -10.30 10.31
N ILE A 77 8.37 -9.98 9.66
CA ILE A 77 9.62 -9.61 10.33
C ILE A 77 9.63 -8.10 10.45
N TYR A 78 9.83 -7.58 11.66
CA TYR A 78 9.90 -6.15 11.94
C TYR A 78 11.26 -5.83 12.57
N TRP A 79 12.10 -5.07 11.90
CA TRP A 79 13.39 -4.61 12.42
C TRP A 79 13.29 -3.14 12.76
N ASP A 80 13.46 -2.81 14.03
CA ASP A 80 13.32 -1.46 14.58
C ASP A 80 14.67 -0.90 15.02
N PHE A 81 15.02 0.28 14.52
CA PHE A 81 16.25 0.98 14.87
C PHE A 81 15.94 2.01 15.95
N LYS A 82 15.68 1.51 17.17
CA LYS A 82 15.30 2.37 18.29
C LYS A 82 16.51 3.11 18.86
N LEU A 83 16.36 4.42 19.03
CA LEU A 83 17.34 5.26 19.71
C LEU A 83 17.09 5.35 21.23
N ASP A 84 15.89 5.01 21.71
CA ASP A 84 15.42 5.33 23.07
C ASP A 84 15.22 4.10 23.99
N LEU A 85 15.69 2.90 23.63
CA LEU A 85 15.56 1.73 24.52
C LEU A 85 16.60 1.71 25.64
N VAL A 86 16.20 1.17 26.79
CA VAL A 86 17.10 0.92 27.92
C VAL A 86 18.05 -0.21 27.55
N GLU A 87 19.35 0.03 27.69
CA GLU A 87 20.42 -0.89 27.28
C GLU A 87 20.29 -2.29 27.89
N GLU A 88 19.76 -2.38 29.12
CA GLU A 88 19.53 -3.62 29.87
C GLU A 88 18.54 -4.57 29.18
N GLU A 89 17.69 -4.06 28.28
CA GLU A 89 16.71 -4.87 27.53
C GLU A 89 17.26 -5.50 26.25
N MET A 90 18.52 -5.22 25.89
CA MET A 90 19.11 -5.57 24.59
C MET A 90 20.40 -6.40 24.76
N PRO A 91 20.30 -7.64 25.27
CA PRO A 91 21.46 -8.43 25.70
C PRO A 91 22.24 -9.08 24.55
N GLU A 92 21.70 -9.07 23.33
CA GLU A 92 22.29 -9.80 22.20
C GLU A 92 23.22 -8.90 21.39
N ARG A 93 24.35 -9.46 20.96
CA ARG A 93 25.19 -8.87 19.92
C ARG A 93 24.87 -9.53 18.59
N ARG A 94 24.68 -8.74 17.53
CA ARG A 94 24.40 -9.23 16.18
C ARG A 94 25.28 -8.57 15.14
N THR A 95 25.66 -9.32 14.12
CA THR A 95 26.41 -8.79 12.97
C THR A 95 25.60 -9.05 11.72
N VAL A 96 25.32 -7.99 10.95
CA VAL A 96 24.60 -8.06 9.68
C VAL A 96 25.46 -7.37 8.63
N GLY A 97 26.02 -8.17 7.74
CA GLY A 97 26.96 -7.67 6.74
C GLY A 97 28.17 -6.99 7.38
N ALA A 98 28.39 -5.72 7.06
CA ALA A 98 29.48 -4.91 7.63
C ALA A 98 29.15 -4.30 9.01
N ILE A 99 27.89 -4.33 9.44
CA ILE A 99 27.43 -3.65 10.66
C ILE A 99 27.40 -4.60 11.85
N VAL A 100 27.90 -4.11 12.98
CA VAL A 100 27.83 -4.80 14.26
C VAL A 100 26.90 -4.02 15.19
N PHE A 101 25.79 -4.65 15.55
CA PHE A 101 24.88 -4.19 16.58
C PHE A 101 25.33 -4.79 17.92
N GLU A 102 26.03 -3.99 18.72
CA GLU A 102 26.48 -4.42 20.06
C GLU A 102 25.30 -4.65 21.02
N LYS A 103 24.17 -3.99 20.78
CA LYS A 103 22.94 -4.12 21.54
C LYS A 103 21.77 -4.41 20.61
N CYS A 104 21.22 -5.60 20.76
CA CYS A 104 20.08 -6.08 20.01
C CYS A 104 19.18 -6.94 20.90
N ARG A 105 17.91 -7.01 20.52
CA ARG A 105 16.90 -7.87 21.13
C ARG A 105 16.07 -8.51 20.01
N LYS A 106 15.85 -9.81 20.10
CA LYS A 106 14.78 -10.49 19.35
C LYS A 106 13.59 -10.76 20.26
N TYR A 107 12.40 -10.52 19.75
CA TYR A 107 11.14 -10.83 20.40
C TYR A 107 10.18 -11.43 19.38
N SER A 108 9.62 -12.61 19.70
CA SER A 108 8.74 -13.35 18.80
C SER A 108 7.38 -13.55 19.43
N GLN A 109 6.32 -13.08 18.78
CA GLN A 109 4.93 -13.43 19.10
C GLN A 109 4.39 -14.37 18.03
N ARG A 110 4.63 -15.68 18.20
CA ARG A 110 4.28 -16.71 17.21
C ARG A 110 2.78 -16.79 16.94
N GLU A 111 1.96 -16.51 17.93
CA GLU A 111 0.48 -16.54 17.86
C GLU A 111 -0.09 -15.51 16.86
N ILE A 112 0.61 -14.38 16.68
CA ILE A 112 0.23 -13.32 15.73
C ILE A 112 1.21 -13.18 14.56
N GLY A 113 2.15 -14.13 14.40
CA GLY A 113 3.10 -14.13 13.28
C GLY A 113 4.13 -12.98 13.28
N LEU A 114 4.40 -12.34 14.43
CA LEU A 114 5.33 -11.21 14.53
C LEU A 114 6.72 -11.65 15.03
N PHE A 115 7.75 -11.30 14.28
CA PHE A 115 9.17 -11.50 14.63
C PHE A 115 9.88 -10.15 14.67
N GLN A 116 9.99 -9.58 15.87
CA GLN A 116 10.55 -8.26 16.09
C GLN A 116 12.04 -8.34 16.46
N PHE A 117 12.83 -7.51 15.81
CA PHE A 117 14.22 -7.24 16.12
C PHE A 117 14.31 -5.76 16.49
N SER A 118 15.01 -5.45 17.57
CA SER A 118 15.30 -4.07 17.96
C SER A 118 16.79 -3.92 18.14
N SER A 119 17.37 -2.89 17.55
CA SER A 119 18.81 -2.65 17.59
C SER A 119 19.12 -1.17 17.70
N TYR A 120 20.22 -0.84 18.37
CA TYR A 120 20.78 0.50 18.40
C TYR A 120 22.01 0.58 17.50
N HIS A 121 22.09 1.60 16.66
CA HIS A 121 23.30 1.94 15.91
C HIS A 121 23.32 3.43 15.54
N TYR A 122 24.50 4.06 15.59
CA TYR A 122 24.66 5.49 15.33
C TYR A 122 24.44 5.85 13.86
N ASP A 123 24.97 5.06 12.94
CA ASP A 123 24.75 5.26 11.51
C ASP A 123 23.52 4.49 11.06
N ILE A 124 22.37 5.17 11.03
CA ILE A 124 21.09 4.57 10.69
C ILE A 124 21.00 4.22 9.20
N GLU A 125 21.59 5.01 8.32
CA GLU A 125 21.50 4.77 6.87
C GLU A 125 22.25 3.51 6.48
N ASP A 126 23.51 3.36 6.92
CA ASP A 126 24.31 2.18 6.62
C ASP A 126 23.74 0.94 7.33
N SER A 127 23.14 1.10 8.51
CA SER A 127 22.42 0.03 9.21
C SER A 127 21.19 -0.46 8.43
N ILE A 128 20.34 0.46 7.98
CA ILE A 128 19.18 0.13 7.16
C ILE A 128 19.65 -0.50 5.84
N GLY A 129 20.67 0.07 5.21
CA GLY A 129 21.23 -0.43 3.96
C GLY A 129 21.72 -1.89 4.07
N GLU A 130 22.54 -2.21 5.07
CA GLU A 130 23.08 -3.56 5.26
C GLU A 130 22.02 -4.57 5.75
N VAL A 131 21.12 -4.18 6.66
CA VAL A 131 20.02 -5.06 7.10
C VAL A 131 19.04 -5.32 5.96
N SER A 132 18.66 -4.28 5.22
CA SER A 132 17.79 -4.40 4.04
C SER A 132 18.44 -5.29 2.98
N LYS A 133 19.73 -5.08 2.68
CA LYS A 133 20.47 -5.90 1.71
C LYS A 133 20.41 -7.39 2.07
N HIS A 134 20.63 -7.73 3.34
CA HIS A 134 20.58 -9.11 3.81
C HIS A 134 19.16 -9.69 3.74
N LEU A 135 18.15 -8.96 4.22
CA LEU A 135 16.75 -9.38 4.17
C LEU A 135 16.26 -9.58 2.73
N PHE A 136 16.59 -8.65 1.82
CA PHE A 136 16.26 -8.76 0.40
C PHE A 136 16.95 -9.96 -0.27
N TYR A 137 18.17 -10.29 0.15
CA TYR A 137 18.91 -11.44 -0.37
C TYR A 137 18.24 -12.78 0.00
N ILE A 138 17.76 -12.92 1.24
CA ILE A 138 17.11 -14.18 1.70
C ILE A 138 15.61 -14.23 1.41
N PHE A 139 14.93 -13.07 1.33
CA PHE A 139 13.51 -12.94 1.03
C PHE A 139 13.30 -11.92 -0.10
N PRO A 140 13.60 -12.29 -1.37
CA PRO A 140 13.43 -11.39 -2.51
C PRO A 140 11.98 -10.97 -2.68
N THR A 141 11.74 -9.69 -2.93
CA THR A 141 10.41 -9.11 -3.13
C THR A 141 10.51 -7.66 -3.65
N SER A 142 9.38 -7.01 -3.90
CA SER A 142 9.30 -5.58 -4.21
C SER A 142 9.65 -4.70 -3.01
N ILE A 143 10.42 -3.64 -3.25
CA ILE A 143 10.83 -2.69 -2.21
C ILE A 143 9.96 -1.44 -2.27
N GLU A 144 9.47 -1.05 -1.10
CA GLU A 144 8.75 0.20 -0.88
C GLU A 144 9.48 1.01 0.21
N ILE A 145 9.66 2.31 -0.02
CA ILE A 145 10.38 3.20 0.90
C ILE A 145 9.49 4.40 1.26
N ARG A 146 9.41 4.69 2.56
CA ARG A 146 8.84 5.93 3.10
C ARG A 146 9.93 6.75 3.78
N LEU A 147 10.19 7.95 3.29
CA LEU A 147 11.19 8.88 3.83
C LEU A 147 10.52 10.16 4.30
N SER A 148 10.91 10.63 5.50
CA SER A 148 10.62 12.00 5.91
C SER A 148 11.70 12.96 5.41
N VAL A 149 11.30 14.16 4.99
CA VAL A 149 12.20 15.27 4.63
C VAL A 149 13.28 15.52 5.69
N GLN A 150 12.95 15.36 6.97
CA GLN A 150 13.92 15.50 8.07
C GLN A 150 15.11 14.54 7.92
N PHE A 151 14.86 13.31 7.49
CA PHE A 151 15.90 12.32 7.17
C PHE A 151 16.56 12.60 5.82
N CYS A 152 15.80 13.08 4.82
CA CYS A 152 16.35 13.38 3.50
C CYS A 152 17.47 14.45 3.54
N ARG A 153 17.44 15.37 4.50
CA ARG A 153 18.48 16.40 4.68
C ARG A 153 19.84 15.80 5.06
N THR A 154 19.85 14.70 5.81
CA THR A 154 21.07 14.01 6.23
C THR A 154 21.48 12.89 5.30
N LEU A 155 20.63 12.53 4.33
CA LEU A 155 20.81 11.40 3.41
C LEU A 155 22.20 11.42 2.74
N ARG A 156 23.00 10.39 3.02
CA ARG A 156 24.36 10.20 2.50
C ARG A 156 24.42 9.07 1.48
N ASN A 157 24.05 7.87 1.92
CA ASN A 157 24.46 6.60 1.30
C ASN A 157 23.32 5.62 1.09
N LEU A 158 22.10 5.88 1.55
CA LEU A 158 21.00 4.90 1.41
C LEU A 158 20.84 4.39 -0.04
N PHE A 159 20.85 5.30 -1.03
CA PHE A 159 20.75 4.95 -2.46
C PHE A 159 22.09 4.57 -3.12
N SER A 160 23.18 4.48 -2.36
CA SER A 160 24.43 3.87 -2.81
C SER A 160 24.36 2.33 -2.83
N TYR A 161 23.37 1.75 -2.13
CA TYR A 161 23.09 0.32 -2.16
C TYR A 161 22.34 -0.05 -3.44
N GLU A 162 22.92 -0.95 -4.25
CA GLU A 162 22.40 -1.36 -5.57
C GLU A 162 20.93 -1.82 -5.53
N HIS A 163 20.53 -2.60 -4.52
CA HIS A 163 19.16 -3.09 -4.39
C HIS A 163 18.15 -1.99 -4.07
N LEU A 164 18.60 -0.83 -3.56
CA LEU A 164 17.75 0.35 -3.28
C LEU A 164 17.71 1.36 -4.44
N GLN A 165 18.41 1.12 -5.54
CA GLN A 165 18.38 2.00 -6.72
C GLN A 165 17.20 1.73 -7.65
N ASN A 166 16.57 0.56 -7.55
CA ASN A 166 15.38 0.18 -8.31
C ASN A 166 14.28 -0.26 -7.35
N ILE A 167 13.31 0.62 -7.09
CA ILE A 167 12.24 0.37 -6.12
C ILE A 167 10.86 0.50 -6.76
N ASP A 168 9.87 -0.11 -6.12
CA ASP A 168 8.50 -0.08 -6.63
C ASP A 168 7.75 1.15 -6.16
N VAL A 169 7.92 1.53 -4.89
CA VAL A 169 7.21 2.68 -4.30
C VAL A 169 8.16 3.58 -3.53
N LEU A 170 8.05 4.88 -3.78
CA LEU A 170 8.69 5.93 -2.97
C LEU A 170 7.62 6.88 -2.44
N THR A 171 7.59 7.06 -1.11
CA THR A 171 6.75 8.03 -0.41
C THR A 171 7.64 9.02 0.32
N LEU A 172 7.53 10.30 -0.04
CA LEU A 172 8.24 11.41 0.61
C LEU A 172 7.23 12.22 1.43
N LEU A 173 7.51 12.40 2.72
CA LEU A 173 6.64 13.07 3.69
C LEU A 173 7.35 14.23 4.38
N GLY A 174 6.64 15.31 4.69
CA GLY A 174 7.19 16.47 5.39
C GLY A 174 6.75 17.77 4.76
N SER A 175 7.45 18.87 5.08
CA SER A 175 7.05 20.21 4.66
C SER A 175 7.65 20.65 3.33
N ILE A 176 8.98 20.84 3.26
CA ILE A 176 9.65 21.45 2.10
C ILE A 176 10.91 20.68 1.73
N MET A 177 11.04 20.31 0.45
CA MET A 177 12.26 19.73 -0.13
C MET A 177 12.93 20.70 -1.12
N LEU A 178 14.17 21.04 -0.80
CA LEU A 178 15.03 21.85 -1.66
C LEU A 178 15.56 21.03 -2.84
N GLN A 179 15.90 21.71 -3.95
CA GLN A 179 16.47 21.12 -5.16
C GLN A 179 17.61 20.12 -4.88
N ASN A 180 18.58 20.49 -4.05
CA ASN A 180 19.74 19.64 -3.77
C ASN A 180 19.37 18.31 -3.07
N VAL A 181 18.26 18.27 -2.32
CA VAL A 181 17.76 17.04 -1.69
C VAL A 181 17.04 16.18 -2.72
N LEU A 182 16.23 16.80 -3.60
CA LEU A 182 15.56 16.13 -4.71
C LEU A 182 16.58 15.47 -5.65
N GLU A 183 17.62 16.20 -6.04
CA GLU A 183 18.72 15.70 -6.86
C GLU A 183 19.40 14.47 -6.24
N LYS A 184 19.76 14.53 -4.96
CA LYS A 184 20.40 13.41 -4.25
C LYS A 184 19.58 12.12 -4.28
N ILE A 185 18.25 12.24 -4.25
CA ILE A 185 17.33 11.10 -4.28
C ILE A 185 17.16 10.65 -5.73
N PHE A 186 16.59 11.52 -6.58
CA PHE A 186 16.12 11.15 -7.91
C PHE A 186 17.24 10.94 -8.94
N SER A 187 18.49 11.36 -8.67
CA SER A 187 19.63 11.00 -9.52
C SER A 187 20.12 9.57 -9.31
N ARG A 188 19.68 8.87 -8.25
CA ARG A 188 20.17 7.54 -7.86
C ARG A 188 19.09 6.47 -7.83
N VAL A 189 17.82 6.87 -7.73
CA VAL A 189 16.69 5.95 -7.62
C VAL A 189 15.80 6.00 -8.85
N LYS A 190 15.39 4.82 -9.32
CA LYS A 190 14.35 4.63 -10.33
C LYS A 190 13.12 4.02 -9.68
N ILE A 191 11.99 4.73 -9.75
CA ILE A 191 10.70 4.26 -9.25
C ILE A 191 9.92 3.58 -10.38
N ARG A 192 9.28 2.43 -10.09
CA ARG A 192 8.49 1.67 -11.08
C ARG A 192 6.99 1.90 -10.98
N ARG A 193 6.41 1.76 -9.78
CA ARG A 193 4.95 1.64 -9.60
C ARG A 193 4.30 2.89 -9.01
N LYS A 194 4.78 3.40 -7.88
CA LYS A 194 4.13 4.54 -7.21
C LYS A 194 5.12 5.57 -6.69
N LEU A 195 4.88 6.84 -7.03
CA LEU A 195 5.58 7.98 -6.44
C LEU A 195 4.57 8.85 -5.71
N TRP A 196 4.83 9.12 -4.44
CA TRP A 196 4.01 9.98 -3.60
C TRP A 196 4.90 11.06 -2.97
N VAL A 197 4.70 12.32 -3.35
CA VAL A 197 5.45 13.46 -2.84
C VAL A 197 4.49 14.42 -2.17
N GLU A 198 4.45 14.37 -0.83
CA GLU A 198 3.68 15.29 0.01
C GLU A 198 4.35 16.66 0.26
N PRO A 199 5.69 16.79 0.41
CA PRO A 199 6.28 18.10 0.66
C PRO A 199 6.21 19.01 -0.56
N GLU A 200 6.18 20.33 -0.31
CA GLU A 200 6.43 21.33 -1.35
C GLU A 200 7.85 21.11 -1.92
N THR A 201 7.93 21.06 -3.24
CA THR A 201 9.19 20.86 -3.97
C THR A 201 9.60 22.15 -4.64
N ASP A 202 10.90 22.29 -4.87
CA ASP A 202 11.44 23.37 -5.69
C ASP A 202 10.86 23.36 -7.11
N ASP A 203 10.25 24.47 -7.52
CA ASP A 203 9.59 24.62 -8.83
C ASP A 203 10.60 24.53 -9.99
N GLU A 204 11.89 24.78 -9.73
CA GLU A 204 12.97 24.70 -10.72
C GLU A 204 13.48 23.27 -10.94
N TYR A 205 13.04 22.29 -10.14
CA TYR A 205 13.48 20.90 -10.24
C TYR A 205 12.39 19.97 -10.82
N PRO A 206 12.42 19.68 -12.13
CA PRO A 206 11.47 18.76 -12.73
C PRO A 206 11.77 17.30 -12.37
N ILE A 207 10.84 16.64 -11.68
CA ILE A 207 10.94 15.21 -11.34
C ILE A 207 10.49 14.37 -12.54
N LEU A 208 11.26 14.37 -13.63
CA LEU A 208 10.83 13.78 -14.93
C LEU A 208 10.45 12.29 -14.87
N GLN A 209 11.07 11.50 -13.99
CA GLN A 209 10.67 10.10 -13.82
C GLN A 209 9.25 9.92 -13.26
N ALA A 210 8.71 10.95 -12.59
CA ALA A 210 7.32 10.97 -12.13
C ALA A 210 6.33 10.77 -13.27
N LEU A 211 6.67 11.20 -14.49
CA LEU A 211 5.79 11.10 -15.66
C LEU A 211 5.54 9.65 -16.11
N HIS A 212 6.33 8.70 -15.60
CA HIS A 212 6.37 7.32 -16.08
C HIS A 212 6.08 6.26 -15.02
N VAL A 213 5.72 6.65 -13.79
CA VAL A 213 5.23 5.69 -12.79
C VAL A 213 3.77 5.34 -13.04
N GLU A 214 3.29 4.19 -12.55
CA GLU A 214 1.87 3.81 -12.71
C GLU A 214 0.94 4.72 -11.90
N ASN A 215 1.34 5.09 -10.67
CA ASN A 215 0.56 5.90 -9.75
C ASN A 215 1.37 7.10 -9.25
N LEU A 216 0.90 8.31 -9.54
CA LEU A 216 1.58 9.55 -9.19
C LEU A 216 0.73 10.39 -8.25
N HIS A 217 1.32 10.84 -7.14
CA HIS A 217 0.76 11.89 -6.30
C HIS A 217 1.82 12.98 -6.07
N LEU A 218 1.47 14.22 -6.39
CA LEU A 218 2.27 15.41 -6.14
C LEU A 218 1.42 16.44 -5.39
N ALA A 219 1.79 16.75 -4.15
CA ALA A 219 1.20 17.85 -3.40
C ALA A 219 1.58 19.23 -3.97
N SER A 220 2.75 19.33 -4.61
CA SER A 220 3.13 20.47 -5.46
C SER A 220 3.57 19.98 -6.84
N ALA A 221 2.81 20.39 -7.86
CA ALA A 221 3.07 20.11 -9.26
C ALA A 221 3.39 21.40 -10.05
N ARG A 222 3.82 22.47 -9.38
CA ARG A 222 4.14 23.78 -9.97
C ARG A 222 5.26 23.74 -11.02
N TRP A 223 6.24 22.83 -10.86
CA TRP A 223 7.30 22.59 -11.84
C TRP A 223 6.78 22.01 -13.18
N MET A 224 5.55 21.49 -13.20
CA MET A 224 5.01 20.84 -14.39
C MET A 224 4.52 21.86 -15.42
N THR A 225 4.92 21.64 -16.68
CA THR A 225 4.44 22.38 -17.84
C THR A 225 3.37 21.56 -18.58
N ARG A 226 2.69 22.18 -19.55
CA ARG A 226 1.79 21.45 -20.46
C ARG A 226 2.49 20.27 -21.12
N ASP A 227 3.73 20.45 -21.59
CA ASP A 227 4.48 19.38 -22.24
C ASP A 227 4.72 18.19 -21.31
N HIS A 228 4.94 18.44 -20.02
CA HIS A 228 5.04 17.37 -19.01
C HIS A 228 3.69 16.65 -18.83
N LEU A 229 2.58 17.38 -18.76
CA LEU A 229 1.22 16.82 -18.66
C LEU A 229 0.89 15.90 -19.86
N LEU A 230 1.32 16.26 -21.07
CA LEU A 230 1.07 15.47 -22.28
C LEU A 230 1.96 14.21 -22.40
N GLN A 231 3.08 14.17 -21.66
CA GLN A 231 4.02 13.04 -21.63
C GLN A 231 3.68 11.97 -20.59
N LEU A 232 2.64 12.18 -19.78
CA LEU A 232 2.24 11.22 -18.75
C LEU A 232 1.90 9.85 -19.37
N THR A 233 2.54 8.81 -18.85
CA THR A 233 2.20 7.41 -19.15
C THR A 233 1.59 6.69 -17.94
N CYS A 234 1.19 7.46 -16.92
CA CYS A 234 0.61 6.96 -15.67
C CYS A 234 -0.79 6.36 -15.88
N CYS A 235 -1.19 5.49 -14.96
CA CYS A 235 -2.56 4.98 -14.85
C CYS A 235 -3.42 5.91 -13.97
N SER A 236 -2.85 6.35 -12.84
CA SER A 236 -3.55 7.19 -11.86
C SER A 236 -2.67 8.35 -11.41
N VAL A 237 -3.25 9.56 -11.37
CA VAL A 237 -2.53 10.80 -11.10
C VAL A 237 -3.34 11.71 -10.17
N ASP A 238 -2.70 12.28 -9.16
CA ASP A 238 -3.30 13.21 -8.19
C ASP A 238 -2.36 14.43 -8.04
N PHE A 239 -2.74 15.55 -8.64
CA PHE A 239 -1.99 16.79 -8.64
C PHE A 239 -2.64 17.82 -7.73
N HIS A 240 -1.81 18.46 -6.92
CA HIS A 240 -2.14 19.68 -6.18
C HIS A 240 -1.13 20.77 -6.53
N GLU A 241 -1.50 22.02 -6.22
CA GLU A 241 -0.67 23.22 -6.45
C GLU A 241 0.02 23.20 -7.81
N HIS A 242 -0.76 23.37 -8.88
CA HIS A 242 -0.24 23.41 -10.25
C HIS A 242 -0.69 24.69 -10.96
N TYR A 243 -0.03 25.02 -12.07
CA TYR A 243 -0.38 26.17 -12.89
C TYR A 243 -1.23 25.84 -14.11
N PHE A 244 -1.68 24.59 -14.26
CA PHE A 244 -2.55 24.20 -15.37
C PHE A 244 -3.85 25.01 -15.38
N GLY A 245 -4.06 25.72 -16.48
CA GLY A 245 -5.32 26.37 -16.80
C GLY A 245 -6.15 25.53 -17.78
N TRP A 246 -7.35 26.00 -18.11
CA TRP A 246 -8.25 25.29 -19.02
C TRP A 246 -7.64 24.91 -20.36
N LYS A 247 -6.85 25.82 -20.96
CA LYS A 247 -6.21 25.56 -22.25
C LYS A 247 -5.30 24.33 -22.18
N ASP A 248 -4.64 24.10 -21.05
CA ASP A 248 -3.78 22.94 -20.85
C ASP A 248 -4.62 21.66 -20.72
N LEU A 249 -5.73 21.73 -19.98
CA LEU A 249 -6.65 20.61 -19.77
C LEU A 249 -7.42 20.21 -21.03
N THR A 250 -7.80 21.17 -21.87
CA THR A 250 -8.40 20.91 -23.19
C THR A 250 -7.43 20.17 -24.10
N VAL A 251 -6.18 20.65 -24.19
CA VAL A 251 -5.14 19.98 -25.01
C VAL A 251 -4.81 18.60 -24.44
N PHE A 252 -4.82 18.43 -23.12
CA PHE A 252 -4.67 17.13 -22.48
C PHE A 252 -5.79 16.16 -22.86
N ALA A 253 -7.06 16.59 -22.83
CA ALA A 253 -8.19 15.78 -23.25
C ALA A 253 -8.13 15.42 -24.75
N GLU A 254 -7.74 16.37 -25.61
CA GLU A 254 -7.50 16.12 -27.04
C GLU A 254 -6.38 15.11 -27.27
N ASN A 255 -5.29 15.20 -26.50
CA ASN A 255 -4.20 14.24 -26.56
C ASN A 255 -4.67 12.84 -26.16
N TRP A 256 -5.49 12.71 -25.11
CA TRP A 256 -6.09 11.43 -24.72
C TRP A 256 -7.04 10.86 -25.80
N LEU A 257 -7.86 11.72 -26.42
CA LEU A 257 -8.74 11.35 -27.53
C LEU A 257 -7.95 10.80 -28.74
N ASN A 258 -6.72 11.27 -28.96
CA ASN A 258 -5.88 10.82 -30.06
C ASN A 258 -4.95 9.64 -29.69
N ASN A 259 -4.72 9.39 -28.40
CA ASN A 259 -3.79 8.37 -27.92
C ASN A 259 -4.51 7.09 -27.46
N LYS A 260 -4.76 6.18 -28.41
CA LYS A 260 -5.38 4.86 -28.16
C LYS A 260 -4.55 3.91 -27.28
N ASN A 261 -3.28 4.21 -27.07
CA ASN A 261 -2.39 3.41 -26.21
C ASN A 261 -2.33 3.94 -24.77
N SER A 262 -3.12 4.98 -24.45
CA SER A 262 -3.20 5.52 -23.10
C SER A 262 -3.65 4.45 -22.11
N LYS A 263 -2.93 4.33 -20.98
CA LYS A 263 -3.31 3.48 -19.84
C LYS A 263 -4.01 4.27 -18.73
N LEU A 264 -4.28 5.54 -18.99
CA LEU A 264 -4.84 6.46 -18.01
C LEU A 264 -6.24 6.01 -17.59
N GLU A 265 -6.45 5.86 -16.30
CA GLU A 265 -7.72 5.54 -15.65
C GLU A 265 -8.28 6.76 -14.90
N MET A 266 -7.41 7.57 -14.28
CA MET A 266 -7.82 8.72 -13.49
C MET A 266 -6.74 9.80 -13.42
N VAL A 267 -7.16 11.07 -13.59
CA VAL A 267 -6.40 12.24 -13.12
C VAL A 267 -7.28 13.07 -12.21
N ARG A 268 -6.75 13.47 -11.07
CA ARG A 268 -7.33 14.48 -10.18
C ARG A 268 -6.44 15.72 -10.19
N PHE A 269 -7.07 16.86 -10.43
CA PHE A 269 -6.47 18.18 -10.33
C PHE A 269 -7.10 18.89 -9.12
N GLY A 270 -6.29 19.29 -8.15
CA GLY A 270 -6.73 19.96 -6.93
C GLY A 270 -6.38 21.45 -6.94
N TRP A 271 -7.38 22.30 -6.70
CA TRP A 271 -7.22 23.74 -6.53
C TRP A 271 -7.58 24.17 -5.11
N PRO A 272 -6.83 25.09 -4.49
CA PRO A 272 -7.08 25.53 -3.11
C PRO A 272 -8.31 26.44 -2.95
N ASN A 273 -8.88 26.98 -4.02
CA ASN A 273 -10.01 27.92 -3.94
C ASN A 273 -11.19 27.44 -4.79
N ASP A 274 -12.39 27.92 -4.45
CA ASP A 274 -13.58 27.76 -5.27
C ASP A 274 -13.29 28.26 -6.68
N ILE A 275 -13.65 27.43 -7.64
CA ILE A 275 -13.31 27.59 -9.04
C ILE A 275 -14.33 28.55 -9.69
N ASP A 276 -14.70 29.65 -9.02
CA ASP A 276 -15.62 30.64 -9.56
C ASP A 276 -15.09 31.26 -10.88
N SER A 277 -13.77 31.33 -11.05
CA SER A 277 -13.12 31.87 -12.26
C SER A 277 -12.95 30.85 -13.40
N LEU A 278 -13.24 29.57 -13.16
CA LEU A 278 -13.18 28.55 -14.21
C LEU A 278 -14.60 27.99 -14.42
N SER A 279 -15.58 28.84 -14.76
CA SER A 279 -16.81 28.39 -15.42
C SER A 279 -16.39 27.39 -16.50
N ALA A 280 -16.64 26.10 -16.27
CA ALA A 280 -15.99 25.00 -16.96
C ALA A 280 -16.43 24.98 -18.42
N ASN A 281 -15.78 25.83 -19.21
CA ASN A 281 -16.13 25.98 -20.60
C ASN A 281 -15.24 24.99 -21.34
N PHE A 282 -15.76 23.77 -21.49
CA PHE A 282 -15.26 22.82 -22.48
C PHE A 282 -15.62 23.29 -23.91
N GLU A 283 -15.68 24.61 -24.14
CA GLU A 283 -15.89 25.24 -25.43
C GLU A 283 -14.78 24.77 -26.37
N GLY A 284 -15.14 23.85 -27.27
CA GLY A 284 -14.22 23.22 -28.23
C GLY A 284 -14.18 21.69 -28.14
N LEU A 285 -14.42 21.11 -26.96
CA LEU A 285 -14.56 19.66 -26.83
C LEU A 285 -16.01 19.25 -27.12
N LYS A 286 -16.17 18.18 -27.92
CA LYS A 286 -17.49 17.56 -28.14
C LYS A 286 -17.90 16.77 -26.90
N THR A 287 -18.33 17.47 -25.86
CA THR A 287 -18.85 16.83 -24.64
C THR A 287 -20.35 16.62 -24.70
N HIS A 288 -20.86 15.58 -24.05
CA HIS A 288 -22.29 15.38 -23.83
C HIS A 288 -22.58 15.09 -22.35
N LYS A 289 -23.85 15.19 -21.95
CA LYS A 289 -24.26 14.90 -20.57
C LYS A 289 -24.33 13.39 -20.34
N TRP A 290 -24.14 12.97 -19.10
CA TRP A 290 -24.29 11.58 -18.67
C TRP A 290 -25.60 10.94 -19.18
N ASP A 291 -25.50 9.77 -19.81
CA ASP A 291 -26.62 8.89 -20.16
C ASP A 291 -26.61 7.64 -19.26
N PRO A 292 -27.63 7.41 -18.41
CA PRO A 292 -27.71 6.22 -17.55
C PRO A 292 -27.76 4.89 -18.32
N LYS A 293 -28.07 4.91 -19.63
CA LYS A 293 -28.05 3.70 -20.47
C LYS A 293 -26.65 3.30 -20.93
N GLN A 294 -25.71 4.25 -20.97
CA GLN A 294 -24.35 4.00 -21.46
C GLN A 294 -23.37 3.65 -20.34
N ARG A 295 -23.56 4.22 -19.14
CA ARG A 295 -22.73 3.94 -17.96
C ARG A 295 -23.47 4.15 -16.65
N GLU A 296 -22.96 3.54 -15.59
CA GLU A 296 -23.42 3.80 -14.24
C GLU A 296 -23.12 5.22 -13.77
N LYS A 297 -23.87 5.64 -12.74
CA LYS A 297 -23.72 6.97 -12.14
C LYS A 297 -22.41 7.18 -11.38
N LYS A 298 -21.85 6.11 -10.77
CA LYS A 298 -20.74 6.19 -9.82
C LYS A 298 -19.49 5.54 -10.42
N PHE A 299 -18.40 6.29 -10.50
CA PHE A 299 -17.09 5.73 -10.83
C PHE A 299 -16.50 5.04 -9.59
N LEU A 300 -15.93 3.84 -9.71
CA LEU A 300 -15.35 3.10 -8.60
C LEU A 300 -13.82 3.07 -8.74
N TYR A 301 -13.09 3.45 -7.68
CA TYR A 301 -11.64 3.29 -7.65
C TYR A 301 -11.15 2.91 -6.25
N SER A 302 -9.98 2.29 -6.16
CA SER A 302 -9.37 1.93 -4.88
C SER A 302 -8.24 2.89 -4.53
N LYS A 303 -8.27 3.44 -3.30
CA LYS A 303 -7.18 4.25 -2.73
C LYS A 303 -6.93 3.75 -1.31
N ASP A 304 -5.68 3.47 -0.97
CA ASP A 304 -5.25 2.97 0.35
C ASP A 304 -6.08 1.77 0.86
N ASN A 305 -6.37 0.82 -0.04
CA ASN A 305 -7.21 -0.37 0.19
C ASN A 305 -8.68 -0.09 0.53
N ARG A 306 -9.17 1.13 0.30
CA ARG A 306 -10.58 1.51 0.44
C ARG A 306 -11.19 1.76 -0.93
N LEU A 307 -12.43 1.31 -1.11
CA LEU A 307 -13.20 1.59 -2.32
C LEU A 307 -13.83 2.97 -2.21
N HIS A 308 -13.47 3.86 -3.12
CA HIS A 308 -14.07 5.18 -3.25
C HIS A 308 -15.07 5.18 -4.41
N ARG A 309 -16.08 6.06 -4.32
CA ARG A 309 -16.97 6.30 -5.45
C ARG A 309 -17.19 7.78 -5.68
N ILE A 310 -17.10 8.19 -6.94
CA ILE A 310 -17.35 9.57 -7.38
C ILE A 310 -18.70 9.57 -8.09
N ASP A 311 -19.60 10.47 -7.69
CA ASP A 311 -20.86 10.67 -8.40
C ASP A 311 -20.61 11.49 -9.69
N CYS A 312 -20.76 10.81 -10.82
CA CYS A 312 -20.49 11.38 -12.14
C CYS A 312 -21.78 11.81 -12.86
N THR A 313 -22.92 11.95 -12.16
CA THR A 313 -24.20 12.36 -12.79
C THR A 313 -24.17 13.77 -13.37
N LYS A 314 -23.35 14.65 -12.79
CA LYS A 314 -23.11 16.02 -13.28
C LYS A 314 -21.90 16.13 -14.21
N GLY A 315 -21.29 14.99 -14.58
CA GLY A 315 -20.10 14.96 -15.40
C GLY A 315 -20.37 15.28 -16.86
N LEU A 316 -19.29 15.65 -17.56
CA LEU A 316 -19.26 15.90 -18.99
C LEU A 316 -18.47 14.78 -19.69
N GLU A 317 -19.14 14.10 -20.61
CA GLU A 317 -18.64 12.89 -21.26
C GLU A 317 -17.88 13.20 -22.53
N LEU A 318 -16.76 12.52 -22.72
CA LEU A 318 -15.94 12.49 -23.92
C LEU A 318 -15.85 11.07 -24.42
N GLU A 319 -16.27 10.82 -25.65
CA GLU A 319 -16.15 9.52 -26.29
C GLU A 319 -15.02 9.55 -27.31
N ARG A 320 -14.08 8.63 -27.18
CA ARG A 320 -13.01 8.40 -28.13
C ARG A 320 -13.50 7.52 -29.28
N ASP A 321 -12.84 7.60 -30.42
CA ASP A 321 -13.24 6.89 -31.65
C ASP A 321 -13.18 5.35 -31.56
N ASP A 322 -12.47 4.80 -30.58
CA ASP A 322 -12.45 3.38 -30.25
C ASP A 322 -13.57 2.96 -29.27
N GLY A 323 -14.41 3.91 -28.85
CA GLY A 323 -15.50 3.68 -27.92
C GLY A 323 -15.09 3.76 -26.45
N GLU A 324 -13.85 4.12 -26.09
CA GLU A 324 -13.54 4.48 -24.70
C GLU A 324 -14.23 5.80 -24.31
N LEU A 325 -14.57 5.94 -23.03
CA LEU A 325 -15.29 7.11 -22.51
C LEU A 325 -14.51 7.67 -21.35
N ALA A 326 -14.40 8.99 -21.32
CA ALA A 326 -13.89 9.73 -20.18
C ALA A 326 -14.96 10.70 -19.68
N THR A 327 -14.95 10.97 -18.37
CA THR A 327 -15.81 11.96 -17.74
C THR A 327 -14.96 13.02 -17.08
N TRP A 328 -15.26 14.28 -17.38
CA TRP A 328 -14.88 15.40 -16.53
C TRP A 328 -15.91 15.58 -15.42
N ILE A 329 -15.49 15.61 -14.17
CA ILE A 329 -16.37 15.90 -13.03
C ILE A 329 -15.69 16.88 -12.07
N TYR A 330 -16.43 17.93 -11.73
CA TYR A 330 -16.02 18.92 -10.75
C TYR A 330 -16.69 18.63 -9.41
N GLU A 331 -15.87 18.50 -8.37
CA GLU A 331 -16.27 18.30 -6.99
C GLU A 331 -15.80 19.52 -6.17
N PRO A 332 -16.70 20.47 -5.89
CA PRO A 332 -16.37 21.61 -5.05
C PRO A 332 -16.17 21.15 -3.61
N ASP A 333 -15.11 21.62 -2.98
CA ASP A 333 -14.83 21.42 -1.56
C ASP A 333 -14.29 22.74 -0.96
N PRO A 334 -14.68 23.11 0.27
CA PRO A 334 -14.25 24.37 0.89
C PRO A 334 -12.74 24.50 1.10
N LEU A 335 -12.00 23.39 1.16
CA LEU A 335 -10.56 23.37 1.38
C LEU A 335 -9.81 23.13 0.07
N THR A 336 -10.22 22.12 -0.71
CA THR A 336 -9.58 21.79 -1.99
C THR A 336 -10.58 21.27 -3.00
N SER A 337 -11.08 22.17 -3.84
CA SER A 337 -11.89 21.81 -5.00
C SER A 337 -11.13 20.89 -5.95
N SER A 338 -11.81 19.87 -6.48
CA SER A 338 -11.20 18.83 -7.32
C SER A 338 -11.88 18.75 -8.69
N LEU A 339 -11.09 18.74 -9.77
CA LEU A 339 -11.55 18.34 -11.10
C LEU A 339 -10.95 16.98 -11.43
N TYR A 340 -11.80 16.03 -11.78
CA TYR A 340 -11.37 14.70 -12.18
C TYR A 340 -11.56 14.49 -13.67
N PHE A 341 -10.59 13.82 -14.29
CA PHE A 341 -10.71 13.16 -15.58
C PHE A 341 -10.73 11.66 -15.34
N LEU A 342 -11.87 11.03 -15.55
CA LEU A 342 -12.12 9.62 -15.20
C LEU A 342 -12.34 8.80 -16.46
N VAL A 343 -11.49 7.81 -16.74
CA VAL A 343 -11.62 6.94 -17.91
C VAL A 343 -12.32 5.65 -17.52
N TRP A 344 -13.44 5.37 -18.20
CA TRP A 344 -14.31 4.24 -17.89
C TRP A 344 -13.91 2.99 -18.69
N THR A 345 -12.97 2.23 -18.13
CA THR A 345 -12.61 0.90 -18.65
C THR A 345 -13.72 -0.14 -18.41
N GLU A 346 -14.52 0.05 -17.35
CA GLU A 346 -15.74 -0.72 -17.05
C GLU A 346 -16.91 0.26 -16.92
N ARG A 347 -17.94 0.10 -17.76
CA ARG A 347 -19.11 1.01 -17.82
C ARG A 347 -20.13 0.78 -16.70
N PHE A 348 -20.19 -0.44 -16.17
CA PHE A 348 -21.14 -0.84 -15.12
C PHE A 348 -20.41 -1.52 -13.94
N PRO A 349 -19.50 -0.79 -13.27
CA PRO A 349 -18.60 -1.37 -12.28
C PRO A 349 -19.32 -1.89 -11.03
N GLU A 350 -20.39 -1.24 -10.56
CA GLU A 350 -21.18 -1.67 -9.40
C GLU A 350 -21.98 -2.95 -9.73
N LYS A 351 -22.65 -3.00 -10.88
CA LYS A 351 -23.33 -4.23 -11.35
C LYS A 351 -22.36 -5.41 -11.40
N LYS A 352 -21.19 -5.22 -12.01
CA LYS A 352 -20.13 -6.25 -12.11
C LYS A 352 -19.58 -6.64 -10.73
N ARG A 353 -19.47 -5.69 -9.80
CA ARG A 353 -19.08 -5.95 -8.41
C ARG A 353 -20.11 -6.85 -7.72
N LEU A 354 -21.40 -6.46 -7.78
CA LEU A 354 -22.51 -7.20 -7.18
C LEU A 354 -22.62 -8.63 -7.73
N GLU A 355 -22.41 -8.83 -9.03
CA GLU A 355 -22.38 -10.17 -9.66
C GLU A 355 -21.25 -11.07 -9.12
N LYS A 356 -20.13 -10.48 -8.69
CA LYS A 356 -18.98 -11.21 -8.14
C LYS A 356 -19.08 -11.47 -6.64
N LEU A 357 -19.90 -10.70 -5.92
CA LEU A 357 -20.00 -10.78 -4.45
C LEU A 357 -20.30 -12.19 -3.91
N PRO A 358 -21.23 -12.98 -4.47
CA PRO A 358 -21.48 -14.33 -3.96
C PRO A 358 -20.23 -15.21 -3.96
N LYS A 359 -19.41 -15.13 -5.01
CA LYS A 359 -18.15 -15.86 -5.13
C LYS A 359 -17.10 -15.35 -4.13
N MET A 360 -17.05 -14.04 -3.91
CA MET A 360 -16.13 -13.42 -2.94
C MET A 360 -16.50 -13.76 -1.49
N LEU A 361 -17.80 -13.90 -1.19
CA LEU A 361 -18.30 -14.16 0.16
C LEU A 361 -18.30 -15.65 0.54
N ALA A 362 -18.28 -16.56 -0.43
CA ALA A 362 -18.35 -18.01 -0.18
C ALA A 362 -17.32 -18.54 0.85
N PRO A 363 -16.02 -18.16 0.81
CA PRO A 363 -15.06 -18.63 1.80
C PRO A 363 -15.37 -18.17 3.24
N TYR A 364 -16.01 -17.01 3.41
CA TYR A 364 -16.38 -16.50 4.73
C TYR A 364 -17.55 -17.28 5.31
N TYR A 365 -18.55 -17.60 4.48
CA TYR A 365 -19.64 -18.48 4.90
C TYR A 365 -19.14 -19.88 5.30
N GLU A 366 -18.14 -20.43 4.59
CA GLU A 366 -17.51 -21.70 4.99
C GLU A 366 -16.82 -21.60 6.36
N GLN A 367 -16.08 -20.50 6.62
CA GLN A 367 -15.47 -20.25 7.92
C GLN A 367 -16.51 -20.12 9.04
N LEU A 368 -17.62 -19.42 8.80
CA LEU A 368 -18.72 -19.29 9.77
C LEU A 368 -19.36 -20.65 10.10
N VAL A 369 -19.50 -21.54 9.10
CA VAL A 369 -19.97 -22.92 9.32
C VAL A 369 -19.01 -23.70 10.23
N GLN A 370 -17.70 -23.54 10.04
CA GLN A 370 -16.72 -24.22 10.90
C GLN A 370 -16.69 -23.64 12.31
N LEU A 371 -16.71 -22.32 12.46
CA LEU A 371 -16.76 -21.67 13.78
C LEU A 371 -18.02 -22.04 14.55
N ARG A 372 -19.16 -22.27 13.88
CA ARG A 372 -20.39 -22.74 14.53
C ARG A 372 -20.25 -24.15 15.09
N LYS A 373 -19.49 -25.03 14.42
CA LYS A 373 -19.20 -26.38 14.95
C LYS A 373 -18.26 -26.33 16.16
N GLU A 374 -17.33 -25.38 16.18
CA GLU A 374 -16.36 -25.20 17.27
C GLU A 374 -16.96 -24.43 18.47
N TYR A 375 -17.87 -23.48 18.23
CA TYR A 375 -18.49 -22.62 19.24
C TYR A 375 -20.01 -22.46 19.03
N ASP A 376 -20.80 -23.12 19.87
CA ASP A 376 -22.27 -23.05 19.85
C ASP A 376 -22.83 -21.94 20.76
N ASP A 377 -22.40 -20.70 20.51
CA ASP A 377 -22.72 -19.52 21.33
C ASP A 377 -23.23 -18.32 20.49
N SER A 378 -23.75 -18.63 19.30
CA SER A 378 -24.23 -17.65 18.32
C SER A 378 -25.58 -17.03 18.71
N CYS A 379 -25.71 -15.71 18.65
CA CYS A 379 -27.00 -15.02 18.84
C CYS A 379 -27.84 -14.97 17.55
N ASN A 380 -29.14 -14.65 17.65
CA ASN A 380 -30.05 -14.65 16.49
C ASN A 380 -29.58 -13.77 15.33
N LEU A 381 -28.95 -12.64 15.61
CA LEU A 381 -28.39 -11.76 14.58
C LEU A 381 -27.17 -12.38 13.90
N GLU A 382 -26.27 -13.04 14.64
CA GLU A 382 -25.16 -13.80 14.06
C GLU A 382 -25.66 -14.97 13.20
N TRP A 383 -26.75 -15.62 13.62
CA TRP A 383 -27.41 -16.66 12.82
C TRP A 383 -27.92 -16.11 11.48
N LEU A 384 -28.53 -14.93 11.49
CA LEU A 384 -29.03 -14.26 10.29
C LEU A 384 -27.88 -13.86 9.35
N LEU A 385 -26.83 -13.21 9.87
CA LEU A 385 -25.65 -12.80 9.08
C LEU A 385 -24.87 -13.99 8.49
N SER A 386 -24.97 -15.17 9.11
CA SER A 386 -24.34 -16.38 8.60
C SER A 386 -25.14 -17.07 7.48
N ASN A 387 -26.31 -16.55 7.09
CA ASN A 387 -27.13 -17.12 6.03
C ASN A 387 -26.64 -16.62 4.65
N PRO A 388 -26.10 -17.49 3.77
CA PRO A 388 -25.63 -17.08 2.44
C PRO A 388 -26.73 -16.56 1.51
N ASN A 389 -28.00 -16.81 1.84
CA ASN A 389 -29.15 -16.31 1.08
C ASN A 389 -29.71 -14.98 1.59
N LEU A 390 -29.12 -14.40 2.65
CA LEU A 390 -29.53 -13.08 3.15
C LEU A 390 -29.26 -12.03 2.06
N LYS A 391 -30.21 -11.12 1.83
CA LYS A 391 -29.96 -10.04 0.87
C LYS A 391 -28.88 -9.12 1.41
N LEU A 392 -28.13 -8.48 0.50
CA LEU A 392 -26.97 -7.67 0.87
C LEU A 392 -27.36 -6.44 1.72
N ASP A 393 -28.47 -5.80 1.40
CA ASP A 393 -29.05 -4.69 2.19
C ASP A 393 -29.49 -5.16 3.58
N GLU A 394 -30.12 -6.34 3.67
CA GLU A 394 -30.48 -6.95 4.95
C GLU A 394 -29.24 -7.32 5.79
N PHE A 395 -28.16 -7.79 5.16
CA PHE A 395 -26.88 -8.05 5.83
C PHE A 395 -26.31 -6.78 6.46
N VAL A 396 -26.26 -5.69 5.68
CA VAL A 396 -25.71 -4.40 6.11
C VAL A 396 -26.49 -3.85 7.31
N GLU A 397 -27.81 -3.84 7.22
CA GLU A 397 -28.65 -3.33 8.30
C GLU A 397 -28.54 -4.19 9.56
N THR A 398 -28.61 -5.52 9.41
CA THR A 398 -28.46 -6.47 10.52
C THR A 398 -27.10 -6.31 11.21
N TYR A 399 -26.03 -6.13 10.42
CA TYR A 399 -24.69 -5.94 10.95
C TYR A 399 -24.54 -4.62 11.70
N ARG A 400 -25.11 -3.52 11.19
CA ARG A 400 -25.11 -2.22 11.90
C ARG A 400 -25.81 -2.31 13.25
N ILE A 401 -26.96 -2.97 13.33
CA ILE A 401 -27.67 -3.25 14.60
C ILE A 401 -26.76 -4.05 15.54
N LEU A 402 -26.15 -5.13 15.04
CA LEU A 402 -25.27 -5.99 15.82
C LEU A 402 -24.03 -5.23 16.33
N ARG A 403 -23.44 -4.32 15.55
CA ARG A 403 -22.33 -3.45 15.98
C ARG A 403 -22.75 -2.42 17.01
N GLY A 404 -23.98 -1.88 16.90
CA GLY A 404 -24.55 -1.01 17.93
C GLY A 404 -24.62 -1.70 19.29
N MET A 405 -25.05 -2.97 19.32
CA MET A 405 -25.15 -3.76 20.57
C MET A 405 -23.79 -4.06 21.23
N ASP A 406 -22.72 -4.19 20.46
CA ASP A 406 -21.37 -4.43 21.02
C ASP A 406 -20.87 -3.26 21.87
N SER A 407 -21.40 -2.05 21.66
CA SER A 407 -21.09 -0.89 22.52
C SER A 407 -21.68 -1.03 23.94
N GLU A 408 -22.71 -1.87 24.09
CA GLU A 408 -23.41 -2.10 25.37
C GLU A 408 -22.98 -3.41 26.04
N VAL A 409 -22.50 -4.40 25.26
CA VAL A 409 -22.20 -5.75 25.74
C VAL A 409 -20.75 -6.13 25.44
N ARG A 410 -19.94 -6.38 26.49
CA ARG A 410 -18.60 -6.96 26.30
C ARG A 410 -18.70 -8.32 25.62
N LEU A 411 -17.98 -8.50 24.51
CA LEU A 411 -17.79 -9.80 23.86
C LEU A 411 -17.13 -10.77 24.85
N SER A 412 -17.89 -11.74 25.35
CA SER A 412 -17.48 -12.61 26.45
C SER A 412 -16.82 -13.92 26.01
N SER A 413 -16.90 -14.29 24.73
CA SER A 413 -16.43 -15.58 24.23
C SER A 413 -15.56 -15.47 22.98
N ILE A 414 -14.63 -16.43 22.85
CA ILE A 414 -13.71 -16.55 21.71
C ILE A 414 -14.49 -16.75 20.40
N GLY A 415 -15.57 -17.56 20.43
CA GLY A 415 -16.43 -17.81 19.28
C GLY A 415 -17.04 -16.53 18.70
N ARG A 416 -17.62 -15.68 19.56
CA ARG A 416 -18.17 -14.38 19.16
C ARG A 416 -17.11 -13.43 18.61
N VAL A 417 -15.95 -13.35 19.25
CA VAL A 417 -14.83 -12.52 18.76
C VAL A 417 -14.37 -12.95 17.36
N ARG A 418 -14.25 -14.27 17.11
CA ARG A 418 -13.84 -14.80 15.80
C ARG A 418 -14.89 -14.55 14.71
N ARG A 419 -16.17 -14.84 14.98
CA ARG A 419 -17.26 -14.54 14.03
C ARG A 419 -17.38 -13.05 13.74
N ARG A 420 -17.15 -12.20 14.75
CA ARG A 420 -17.17 -10.74 14.56
C ARG A 420 -16.16 -10.28 13.52
N ARG A 421 -14.92 -10.79 13.57
CA ARG A 421 -13.89 -10.47 12.57
C ARG A 421 -14.34 -10.85 11.16
N ILE A 422 -14.96 -12.02 10.99
CA ILE A 422 -15.48 -12.45 9.69
C ILE A 422 -16.62 -11.53 9.22
N PHE A 423 -17.55 -11.15 10.10
CA PHE A 423 -18.61 -10.21 9.73
C PHE A 423 -18.07 -8.83 9.39
N ASP A 424 -17.06 -8.34 10.11
CA ASP A 424 -16.38 -7.07 9.81
C ASP A 424 -15.74 -7.14 8.40
N GLU A 425 -15.09 -8.25 8.03
CA GLU A 425 -14.51 -8.48 6.71
C GLU A 425 -15.58 -8.57 5.60
N MET A 426 -16.64 -9.36 5.83
CA MET A 426 -17.77 -9.46 4.90
C MET A 426 -18.46 -8.10 4.71
N TYR A 427 -18.67 -7.34 5.79
CA TYR A 427 -19.23 -6.00 5.74
C TYR A 427 -18.38 -5.08 4.88
N ASN A 428 -17.06 -5.06 5.07
CA ASN A 428 -16.13 -4.27 4.27
C ASN A 428 -16.16 -4.64 2.77
N ILE A 429 -16.44 -5.91 2.44
CA ILE A 429 -16.61 -6.36 1.05
C ILE A 429 -17.95 -5.91 0.46
N ILE A 430 -19.04 -6.03 1.23
CA ILE A 430 -20.41 -5.75 0.80
C ILE A 430 -20.64 -4.24 0.73
N ASP A 431 -20.50 -3.58 1.88
CA ASP A 431 -20.74 -2.17 2.14
C ASP A 431 -19.42 -1.42 2.14
N ALA A 432 -18.71 -1.48 1.02
CA ALA A 432 -17.52 -0.67 0.81
C ALA A 432 -17.87 0.86 0.67
N GLN A 433 -18.94 1.32 1.32
CA GLN A 433 -19.45 2.67 1.35
C GLN A 433 -20.40 2.88 2.55
N ASN A 434 -19.94 3.62 3.57
CA ASN A 434 -20.71 4.65 4.26
C ASN A 434 -19.84 5.20 5.40
N ASP A 435 -18.86 6.03 5.04
CA ASP A 435 -18.52 7.19 5.86
C ASP A 435 -18.99 8.43 5.09
#